data_AF-A0A917UVW4-F1
#
_entry.id   AF-A0A917UVW4-F1
#
_cell.length_a   1.000
_cell.length_b   1.000
_cell.length_c   1.000
_cell.angle_alpha   90.00
_cell.angle_beta   90.00
_cell.angle_gamma   90.00
#
_symmetry.space_group_name_H-M   'P 1'
#
loop_
_entity.id
_entity.type
_entity.pdbx_description
1 polymer ?
#
loop_
_entity_poly.entity_id
_entity_poly.type
_entity_poly.pdbx_seq_one_letter_code
_entity_poly.pdbx_strand_id
1 'polypeptide(L)'
;MTPNHRLLPLCLLVSGVAGAASLCDSGLFLTSGTATYQIKTPTGTSKFTSRSVIQGDQIRVTTTNASGKATPTTWLCSSRGATLKAEPGGMAMSIQSSFLPGSTQLRPGYSWKSSTKLGRQGAGMTSNSTNRVTGREQVVTPAGRFTAWKIQIQTVSSLDMPAGTKMPPGMSGLNQTSESSAWYAPGVGLVRSEDRSNGVTLTLIKVAK
;
A
#
# COMPACT_ATOMS: atom_id res chain seq x y z
N MET A 1 -20.51 4.02 -67.23
CA MET A 1 -21.84 4.03 -66.61
C MET A 1 -21.81 3.09 -65.40
N THR A 2 -21.80 3.67 -64.19
CA THR A 2 -22.29 3.07 -62.92
C THR A 2 -23.82 2.85 -63.02
N PRO A 3 -24.53 2.04 -62.18
CA PRO A 3 -24.36 1.99 -60.70
C PRO A 3 -24.78 0.69 -59.91
N ASN A 4 -24.38 0.71 -58.62
CA ASN A 4 -25.15 0.42 -57.37
C ASN A 4 -25.58 -0.99 -56.83
N HIS A 5 -25.02 -1.25 -55.63
CA HIS A 5 -25.64 -1.57 -54.31
C HIS A 5 -26.00 -3.01 -53.87
N ARG A 6 -25.35 -3.46 -52.76
CA ARG A 6 -25.87 -3.85 -51.41
C ARG A 6 -24.74 -4.57 -50.61
N LEU A 7 -24.15 -4.06 -49.50
CA LEU A 7 -24.57 -3.99 -48.07
C LEU A 7 -25.07 -5.36 -47.54
N LEU A 8 -24.55 -6.04 -46.49
CA LEU A 8 -24.06 -5.71 -45.11
C LEU A 8 -23.46 -7.05 -44.49
N PRO A 9 -23.17 -7.21 -43.16
CA PRO A 9 -21.95 -6.88 -42.39
C PRO A 9 -21.49 -8.08 -41.50
N LEU A 10 -20.93 -7.80 -40.30
CA LEU A 10 -20.65 -8.72 -39.16
C LEU A 10 -19.35 -9.55 -39.27
N CYS A 11 -18.42 -9.57 -38.31
CA CYS A 11 -18.48 -9.14 -36.92
C CYS A 11 -17.06 -8.79 -36.43
N LEU A 12 -16.91 -7.63 -35.80
CA LEU A 12 -15.74 -7.23 -35.04
C LEU A 12 -15.50 -8.23 -33.90
N LEU A 13 -14.40 -8.99 -33.96
CA LEU A 13 -13.80 -9.55 -32.74
C LEU A 13 -12.98 -8.44 -32.09
N VAL A 14 -13.65 -7.61 -31.29
CA VAL A 14 -12.97 -6.82 -30.26
C VAL A 14 -12.47 -7.83 -29.24
N SER A 15 -11.24 -8.32 -29.44
CA SER A 15 -10.48 -9.03 -28.42
C SER A 15 -10.20 -8.04 -27.30
N GLY A 16 -11.15 -7.89 -26.38
CA GLY A 16 -10.99 -7.12 -25.16
C GLY A 16 -9.83 -7.71 -24.38
N VAL A 17 -8.69 -7.04 -24.41
CA VAL A 17 -7.54 -7.32 -23.55
C VAL A 17 -7.88 -6.81 -22.14
N ALA A 18 -8.94 -7.37 -21.53
CA ALA A 18 -9.27 -7.18 -20.13
C ALA A 18 -8.36 -8.09 -19.28
N GLY A 19 -7.04 -7.95 -19.42
CA GLY A 19 -6.12 -9.02 -19.05
C GLY A 19 -5.30 -8.82 -17.78
N ALA A 20 -5.06 -7.59 -17.32
CA ALA A 20 -4.09 -7.37 -16.23
C ALA A 20 -4.43 -6.23 -15.27
N ALA A 21 -5.03 -5.15 -15.77
CA ALA A 21 -5.41 -4.01 -14.92
C ALA A 21 -6.48 -4.36 -13.87
N SER A 22 -7.32 -5.37 -14.12
CA SER A 22 -8.40 -5.80 -13.22
C SER A 22 -7.89 -6.45 -11.94
N LEU A 23 -6.74 -7.12 -11.97
CA LEU A 23 -6.16 -7.76 -10.78
C LEU A 23 -5.61 -6.73 -9.79
N CYS A 24 -5.27 -5.53 -10.27
CA CYS A 24 -4.78 -4.44 -9.45
C CYS A 24 -5.91 -3.53 -8.92
N ASP A 25 -7.16 -3.98 -8.90
CA ASP A 25 -8.25 -3.23 -8.27
C ASP A 25 -8.41 -3.57 -6.78
N SER A 26 -7.54 -3.02 -5.93
CA SER A 26 -7.73 -3.17 -4.47
C SER A 26 -8.60 -2.08 -3.86
N GLY A 27 -8.83 -0.95 -4.53
CA GLY A 27 -9.37 0.26 -3.90
C GLY A 27 -8.54 0.82 -2.73
N LEU A 28 -7.47 0.13 -2.31
CA LEU A 28 -6.58 0.42 -1.18
C LEU A 28 -5.21 0.96 -1.63
N PHE A 29 -4.93 1.06 -2.92
CA PHE A 29 -3.72 1.73 -3.41
C PHE A 29 -4.00 2.64 -4.60
N LEU A 30 -3.11 3.62 -4.78
CA LEU A 30 -3.06 4.41 -5.99
C LEU A 30 -2.48 3.55 -7.10
N THR A 31 -3.29 3.18 -8.08
CA THR A 31 -2.90 2.33 -9.20
C THR A 31 -2.05 3.10 -10.22
N SER A 32 -2.32 4.39 -10.40
CA SER A 32 -1.59 5.28 -11.32
C SER A 32 -1.53 6.71 -10.78
N GLY A 33 -0.47 7.43 -11.10
CA GLY A 33 -0.31 8.84 -10.77
C GLY A 33 0.69 9.10 -9.65
N THR A 34 0.56 10.23 -8.98
CA THR A 34 1.45 10.67 -7.90
C THR A 34 0.67 11.06 -6.65
N ALA A 35 1.21 10.72 -5.48
CA ALA A 35 0.71 11.12 -4.18
C ALA A 35 1.87 11.66 -3.32
N THR A 36 1.72 12.88 -2.82
CA THR A 36 2.66 13.49 -1.86
C THR A 36 2.09 13.38 -0.47
N TYR A 37 2.88 12.84 0.45
CA TYR A 37 2.53 12.65 1.83
C TYR A 37 3.40 13.52 2.73
N GLN A 38 2.85 13.89 3.88
CA GLN A 38 3.58 14.40 5.02
C GLN A 38 3.56 13.34 6.12
N ILE A 39 4.73 12.96 6.60
CA ILE A 39 4.89 12.14 7.79
C ILE A 39 5.26 13.06 8.96
N LYS A 40 4.53 12.94 10.06
CA LYS A 40 4.86 13.57 11.34
C LYS A 40 5.24 12.46 12.32
N THR A 41 6.39 12.61 12.94
CA THR A 41 6.90 11.75 14.01
C THR A 41 7.08 12.59 15.28
N PRO A 42 7.33 11.99 16.45
CA PRO A 42 7.69 12.76 17.65
C PRO A 42 8.93 13.65 17.46
N THR A 43 9.82 13.27 16.54
CA THR A 43 11.10 13.96 16.29
C THR A 43 11.04 15.01 15.19
N GLY A 44 9.95 15.09 14.41
CA GLY A 44 9.86 16.08 13.35
C GLY A 44 8.81 15.78 12.29
N THR A 45 8.89 16.52 11.18
CA THR A 45 7.99 16.37 10.04
C THR A 45 8.81 16.31 8.77
N SER A 46 8.47 15.39 7.86
CA SER A 46 9.07 15.32 6.53
C SER A 46 8.02 15.01 5.47
N LYS A 47 8.40 15.16 4.20
CA LYS A 47 7.55 14.87 3.05
C LYS A 47 8.23 13.90 2.10
N PHE A 48 7.41 13.12 1.42
CA PHE A 48 7.86 12.28 0.32
C PHE A 48 6.76 12.19 -0.73
N THR A 49 7.15 11.90 -1.97
CA THR A 49 6.23 11.70 -3.09
C THR A 49 6.35 10.27 -3.58
N SER A 50 5.22 9.59 -3.72
CA SER A 50 5.15 8.27 -4.34
C SER A 50 4.51 8.39 -5.72
N ARG A 51 5.11 7.75 -6.72
CA ARG A 51 4.56 7.62 -8.08
C ARG A 51 4.23 6.17 -8.34
N SER A 52 2.98 5.90 -8.72
CA SER A 52 2.49 4.56 -9.07
C SER A 52 2.31 4.43 -10.57
N VAL A 53 2.69 3.28 -11.12
CA VAL A 53 2.47 2.90 -12.51
C VAL A 53 2.09 1.42 -12.58
N ILE A 54 0.94 1.11 -13.20
CA ILE A 54 0.56 -0.27 -13.51
C ILE A 54 1.46 -0.79 -14.63
N GLN A 55 2.01 -1.98 -14.45
CA GLN A 55 2.78 -2.71 -15.45
C GLN A 55 2.33 -4.17 -15.45
N GLY A 56 1.42 -4.52 -16.36
CA GLY A 56 0.82 -5.86 -16.37
C GLY A 56 0.04 -6.13 -15.08
N ASP A 57 0.38 -7.23 -14.41
CA ASP A 57 -0.19 -7.69 -13.14
C ASP A 57 0.54 -7.10 -11.92
N GLN A 58 1.25 -5.98 -12.08
CA GLN A 58 2.05 -5.36 -11.02
C GLN A 58 1.82 -3.86 -10.96
N ILE A 59 2.04 -3.26 -9.79
CA ILE A 59 2.21 -1.81 -9.64
C ILE A 59 3.64 -1.53 -9.23
N ARG A 60 4.35 -0.75 -10.04
CA ARG A 60 5.62 -0.16 -9.63
C ARG A 60 5.36 1.15 -8.91
N VAL A 61 5.87 1.26 -7.69
CA VAL A 61 5.79 2.46 -6.87
C VAL A 61 7.19 2.99 -6.63
N THR A 62 7.46 4.21 -7.10
CA THR A 62 8.72 4.91 -6.82
C THR A 62 8.47 5.97 -5.76
N THR A 63 9.11 5.83 -4.60
CA THR A 63 9.03 6.80 -3.51
C THR A 63 10.27 7.68 -3.49
N THR A 64 10.09 8.99 -3.63
CA THR A 64 11.14 9.99 -3.60
C THR A 64 11.04 10.80 -2.31
N ASN A 65 12.10 10.80 -1.51
CA ASN A 65 12.17 11.59 -0.27
C ASN A 65 12.48 13.08 -0.55
N ALA A 66 12.52 13.89 0.51
CA ALA A 66 12.84 15.33 0.41
C ALA A 66 14.24 15.62 -0.17
N SER A 67 15.20 14.69 -0.07
CA SER A 67 16.54 14.84 -0.66
C SER A 67 16.61 14.40 -2.12
N GLY A 68 15.48 14.04 -2.75
CA GLY A 68 15.42 13.57 -4.14
C GLY A 68 15.84 12.11 -4.34
N LYS A 69 16.17 11.37 -3.27
CA LYS A 69 16.52 9.95 -3.35
C LYS A 69 15.26 9.12 -3.61
N ALA A 70 15.26 8.41 -4.74
CA ALA A 70 14.17 7.53 -5.15
C ALA A 70 14.40 6.08 -4.71
N THR A 71 13.36 5.43 -4.21
CA THR A 71 13.36 4.01 -3.82
C THR A 71 12.18 3.32 -4.51
N PRO A 72 12.42 2.38 -5.44
CA PRO A 72 11.36 1.62 -6.09
C PRO A 72 10.88 0.47 -5.21
N THR A 73 9.59 0.17 -5.29
CA THR A 73 8.94 -1.02 -4.74
C THR A 73 7.96 -1.58 -5.78
N THR A 74 7.69 -2.87 -5.72
CA THR A 74 6.77 -3.53 -6.66
C THR A 74 5.65 -4.23 -5.89
N TRP A 75 4.41 -4.02 -6.28
CA TRP A 75 3.26 -4.76 -5.77
C TRP A 75 2.82 -5.77 -6.82
N LEU A 76 2.75 -7.04 -6.44
CA LEU A 76 2.24 -8.10 -7.31
C LEU A 76 0.74 -8.25 -7.07
N CYS A 77 -0.05 -8.07 -8.12
CA CYS A 77 -1.50 -8.17 -8.08
C CYS A 77 -1.97 -9.60 -8.34
N SER A 78 -3.04 -10.00 -7.66
CA SER A 78 -3.69 -11.29 -7.85
C SER A 78 -5.20 -11.13 -7.61
N SER A 79 -5.97 -12.17 -7.93
CA SER A 79 -7.42 -12.18 -7.66
C SER A 79 -7.78 -12.03 -6.17
N ARG A 80 -6.83 -12.34 -5.28
CA ARG A 80 -7.01 -12.15 -3.83
C ARG A 80 -6.69 -10.72 -3.38
N GLY A 81 -5.92 -9.97 -4.16
CA GLY A 81 -5.38 -8.68 -3.76
C GLY A 81 -3.90 -8.51 -4.13
N ALA A 82 -3.25 -7.52 -3.53
CA ALA A 82 -1.86 -7.16 -3.84
C ALA A 82 -0.88 -7.54 -2.74
N THR A 83 0.32 -7.99 -3.13
CA THR A 83 1.43 -8.34 -2.23
C THR A 83 2.65 -7.48 -2.53
N LEU A 84 3.20 -6.83 -1.51
CA LEU A 84 4.44 -6.06 -1.65
C LEU A 84 5.64 -7.00 -1.86
N LYS A 85 6.40 -6.74 -2.91
CA LYS A 85 7.75 -7.25 -3.18
C LYS A 85 8.72 -6.05 -3.22
N ALA A 86 9.45 -5.84 -2.14
CA ALA A 86 10.55 -4.88 -2.12
C ALA A 86 11.87 -5.64 -2.33
N GLU A 87 12.63 -5.25 -3.35
CA GLU A 87 14.01 -5.71 -3.53
C GLU A 87 14.96 -4.91 -2.60
N PRO A 88 16.06 -5.51 -2.11
CA PRO A 88 16.99 -4.88 -1.18
C PRO A 88 17.84 -3.79 -1.87
N GLY A 89 17.24 -2.64 -2.17
CA GLY A 89 17.92 -1.46 -2.70
C GLY A 89 18.56 -0.62 -1.60
N GLY A 90 19.83 -0.90 -1.26
CA GLY A 90 20.68 -0.07 -0.40
C GLY A 90 20.40 -0.12 1.12
N MET A 91 19.22 -0.59 1.51
CA MET A 91 18.97 -1.19 2.81
C MET A 91 18.44 -2.60 2.53
N ALA A 92 19.24 -3.62 2.85
CA ALA A 92 18.83 -5.01 2.70
C ALA A 92 17.65 -5.27 3.66
N MET A 93 16.45 -4.98 3.18
CA MET A 93 15.17 -5.28 3.80
C MET A 93 14.42 -6.11 2.76
N SER A 94 14.39 -7.43 2.93
CA SER A 94 13.36 -8.23 2.26
C SER A 94 12.06 -7.92 2.99
N ILE A 95 11.07 -7.35 2.31
CA ILE A 95 9.68 -7.32 2.81
C ILE A 95 8.99 -8.54 2.22
N GLN A 96 8.83 -9.57 3.04
CA GLN A 96 7.98 -10.70 2.67
C GLN A 96 6.58 -10.40 3.21
N SER A 97 5.65 -10.07 2.30
CA SER A 97 4.17 -10.05 2.40
C SER A 97 3.42 -9.05 3.30
N SER A 98 3.22 -7.82 2.81
CA SER A 98 1.98 -7.07 3.11
C SER A 98 0.90 -7.48 2.12
N PHE A 99 -0.22 -8.05 2.60
CA PHE A 99 -1.39 -8.39 1.77
C PHE A 99 -2.48 -7.33 1.93
N LEU A 100 -2.96 -6.80 0.81
CA LEU A 100 -4.13 -5.92 0.75
C LEU A 100 -5.23 -6.60 -0.07
N PRO A 101 -6.43 -6.78 0.49
CA PRO A 101 -7.56 -7.42 -0.20
C PRO A 101 -8.02 -6.62 -1.43
N GLY A 102 -8.74 -7.29 -2.33
CA GLY A 102 -9.44 -6.64 -3.44
C GLY A 102 -10.54 -5.67 -2.96
N SER A 103 -10.85 -4.65 -3.78
CA SER A 103 -11.84 -3.61 -3.46
C SER A 103 -13.21 -4.19 -3.10
N THR A 104 -13.60 -5.26 -3.79
CA THR A 104 -14.88 -5.97 -3.64
C THR A 104 -15.04 -6.68 -2.29
N GLN A 105 -13.94 -6.93 -1.58
CA GLN A 105 -13.98 -7.58 -0.27
C GLN A 105 -14.23 -6.58 0.87
N LEU A 106 -13.99 -5.29 0.63
CA LEU A 106 -14.06 -4.25 1.64
C LEU A 106 -15.51 -3.98 2.08
N ARG A 107 -15.81 -4.40 3.30
CA ARG A 107 -17.08 -4.16 3.99
C ARG A 107 -16.85 -4.11 5.49
N PRO A 108 -17.67 -3.39 6.28
CA PRO A 108 -17.53 -3.36 7.72
C PRO A 108 -17.48 -4.78 8.31
N GLY A 109 -16.55 -5.02 9.22
CA GLY A 109 -16.32 -6.33 9.83
C GLY A 109 -15.42 -7.29 9.03
N TYR A 110 -15.09 -7.00 7.77
CA TYR A 110 -14.12 -7.80 7.04
C TYR A 110 -12.74 -7.70 7.67
N SER A 111 -12.06 -8.85 7.82
CA SER A 111 -10.76 -8.96 8.45
C SER A 111 -9.83 -9.87 7.67
N TRP A 112 -8.53 -9.55 7.72
CA TRP A 112 -7.49 -10.36 7.12
C TRP A 112 -6.20 -10.23 7.91
N LYS A 113 -5.32 -11.22 7.75
CA LYS A 113 -3.98 -11.21 8.33
C LYS A 113 -2.95 -10.83 7.27
N SER A 114 -1.90 -10.15 7.69
CA SER A 114 -0.70 -9.89 6.89
C SER A 114 0.52 -10.19 7.76
N SER A 115 1.63 -10.56 7.15
CA SER A 115 2.87 -10.87 7.87
C SER A 115 4.02 -10.25 7.11
N THR A 116 4.68 -9.27 7.69
CA THR A 116 5.87 -8.63 7.14
C THR A 116 7.09 -9.21 7.82
N LYS A 117 7.98 -9.86 7.08
CA LYS A 117 9.34 -10.09 7.55
C LYS A 117 10.22 -8.96 7.07
N LEU A 118 11.11 -8.49 7.93
CA LEU A 118 12.20 -7.56 7.66
C LEU A 118 13.47 -8.22 8.18
N GLY A 119 14.58 -8.16 7.47
CA GLY A 119 15.81 -8.77 7.97
C GLY A 119 17.04 -8.24 7.29
N ARG A 120 18.12 -8.11 8.07
CA ARG A 120 19.46 -7.70 7.64
C ARG A 120 20.49 -8.50 8.43
N GLN A 121 21.42 -9.16 7.72
CA GLN A 121 22.64 -9.82 8.25
C GLN A 121 22.62 -10.11 9.76
N GLY A 122 21.99 -11.21 10.17
CA GLY A 122 21.96 -11.70 11.56
C GLY A 122 20.80 -11.18 12.41
N ALA A 123 20.17 -10.06 12.05
CA ALA A 123 18.98 -9.52 12.72
C ALA A 123 17.74 -9.61 11.84
N GLY A 124 16.61 -10.01 12.42
CA GLY A 124 15.32 -10.14 11.77
C GLY A 124 14.22 -9.47 12.60
N MET A 125 13.17 -9.03 11.94
CA MET A 125 11.92 -8.63 12.56
C MET A 125 10.77 -9.28 11.80
N THR A 126 9.91 -10.00 12.51
CA THR A 126 8.68 -10.55 11.95
C THR A 126 7.49 -9.81 12.55
N SER A 127 6.71 -9.13 11.72
CA SER A 127 5.51 -8.40 12.13
C SER A 127 4.27 -9.09 11.59
N ASN A 128 3.43 -9.58 12.47
CA ASN A 128 2.12 -10.14 12.12
C ASN A 128 1.04 -9.11 12.42
N SER A 129 0.22 -8.76 11.43
CA SER A 129 -0.87 -7.82 11.60
C SER A 129 -2.23 -8.48 11.40
N THR A 130 -3.18 -8.13 12.27
CA THR A 130 -4.60 -8.37 12.06
C THR A 130 -5.23 -7.05 11.64
N ASN A 131 -5.86 -7.06 10.47
CA ASN A 131 -6.50 -5.90 9.86
C ASN A 131 -8.01 -6.09 9.92
N ARG A 132 -8.76 -5.02 10.19
CA ARG A 132 -10.23 -5.03 10.22
C ARG A 132 -10.80 -3.75 9.63
N VAL A 133 -11.72 -3.89 8.68
CA VAL A 133 -12.52 -2.76 8.20
C VAL A 133 -13.55 -2.41 9.29
N THR A 134 -13.47 -1.20 9.83
CA THR A 134 -14.44 -0.74 10.84
C THR A 134 -15.62 -0.01 10.22
N GLY A 135 -15.45 0.56 9.03
CA GLY A 135 -16.51 1.31 8.35
C GLY A 135 -15.98 2.25 7.28
N ARG A 136 -16.87 3.13 6.80
CA ARG A 136 -16.50 4.27 5.96
C ARG A 136 -16.74 5.56 6.72
N GLU A 137 -15.81 6.49 6.59
CA GLU A 137 -15.97 7.83 7.15
C GLU A 137 -15.36 8.88 6.21
N GLN A 138 -15.75 10.13 6.44
CA GLN A 138 -15.24 11.24 5.68
C GLN A 138 -13.91 11.73 6.28
N VAL A 139 -12.86 11.79 5.48
CA VAL A 139 -11.53 12.24 5.89
C VAL A 139 -11.17 13.50 5.12
N VAL A 140 -10.78 14.54 5.85
CA VAL A 140 -10.30 15.80 5.27
C VAL A 140 -8.79 15.85 5.40
N THR A 141 -8.11 16.11 4.29
CA THR A 141 -6.67 16.36 4.24
C THR A 141 -6.40 17.59 3.36
N PRO A 142 -5.16 18.10 3.31
CA PRO A 142 -4.81 19.18 2.37
C PRO A 142 -5.03 18.81 0.89
N ALA A 143 -5.06 17.52 0.55
CA ALA A 143 -5.37 17.06 -0.80
C ALA A 143 -6.87 17.08 -1.14
N GLY A 144 -7.75 17.29 -0.15
CA GLY A 144 -9.20 17.34 -0.35
C GLY A 144 -10.00 16.58 0.70
N ARG A 145 -11.26 16.28 0.37
CA ARG A 145 -12.22 15.56 1.21
C ARG A 145 -12.55 14.22 0.57
N PHE A 146 -12.40 13.14 1.31
CA PHE A 146 -12.51 11.78 0.79
C PHE A 146 -13.47 10.93 1.63
N THR A 147 -14.26 10.08 0.97
CA THR A 147 -15.02 9.03 1.67
C THR A 147 -14.19 7.75 1.70
N ALA A 148 -13.55 7.47 2.82
CA ALA A 148 -12.52 6.45 2.96
C ALA A 148 -12.97 5.26 3.82
N TRP A 149 -12.50 4.07 3.48
CA TRP A 149 -12.55 2.90 4.36
C TRP A 149 -11.56 3.11 5.51
N LYS A 150 -12.02 2.93 6.74
CA LYS A 150 -11.17 2.89 7.92
C LYS A 150 -10.79 1.45 8.23
N ILE A 151 -9.50 1.21 8.32
CA ILE A 151 -8.91 -0.09 8.67
C ILE A 151 -8.20 0.09 10.00
N GLN A 152 -8.61 -0.68 11.00
CA GLN A 152 -7.86 -0.87 12.24
C GLN A 152 -6.83 -1.98 12.04
N ILE A 153 -5.62 -1.74 12.52
CA ILE A 153 -4.49 -2.63 12.32
C ILE A 153 -3.84 -2.85 13.69
N GLN A 154 -3.86 -4.10 14.14
CA GLN A 154 -3.10 -4.52 15.31
C GLN A 154 -1.89 -5.32 14.83
N THR A 155 -0.69 -4.89 15.19
CA THR A 155 0.56 -5.53 14.75
C THR A 155 1.32 -6.07 15.96
N VAL A 156 1.77 -7.32 15.88
CA VAL A 156 2.70 -7.93 16.82
C VAL A 156 4.01 -8.15 16.09
N SER A 157 5.04 -7.42 16.51
CA SER A 157 6.40 -7.48 15.95
C SER A 157 7.33 -8.25 16.88
N SER A 158 7.97 -9.27 16.36
CA SER A 158 9.01 -10.05 17.04
C SER A 158 10.37 -9.70 16.48
N LEU A 159 11.35 -9.45 17.36
CA LEU A 159 12.72 -9.14 16.96
C LEU A 159 13.63 -10.36 17.22
N ASP A 160 14.27 -10.84 16.16
CA ASP A 160 15.30 -11.87 16.21
C ASP A 160 16.67 -11.18 16.17
N MET A 161 17.44 -11.28 17.25
CA MET A 161 18.78 -10.69 17.35
C MET A 161 19.84 -11.79 17.45
N PRO A 162 21.07 -11.57 16.92
CA PRO A 162 22.17 -12.48 17.17
C PRO A 162 22.47 -12.60 18.67
N ALA A 163 22.86 -13.79 19.10
CA ALA A 163 23.27 -14.05 20.48
C ALA A 163 24.40 -13.07 20.92
N GLY A 164 24.29 -12.52 22.13
CA GLY A 164 25.26 -11.57 22.68
C GLY A 164 25.03 -10.10 22.30
N THR A 165 24.03 -9.78 21.48
CA THR A 165 23.71 -8.38 21.13
C THR A 165 22.85 -7.73 22.21
N LYS A 166 23.27 -6.56 22.73
CA LYS A 166 22.46 -5.78 23.68
C LYS A 166 21.30 -5.11 22.93
N MET A 167 20.07 -5.28 23.44
CA MET A 167 18.91 -4.59 22.87
C MET A 167 18.98 -3.08 23.13
N PRO A 168 18.50 -2.23 22.20
CA PRO A 168 18.35 -0.81 22.45
C PRO A 168 17.45 -0.55 23.67
N PRO A 169 17.73 0.52 24.45
CA PRO A 169 16.86 0.92 25.56
C PRO A 169 15.41 1.11 25.07
N GLY A 170 14.44 0.49 25.77
CA GLY A 170 13.02 0.54 25.39
C GLY A 170 12.56 -0.58 24.45
N MET A 171 13.45 -1.44 23.96
CA MET A 171 13.10 -2.68 23.22
C MET A 171 13.15 -3.92 24.12
N SER A 172 12.80 -3.80 25.41
CA SER A 172 12.78 -4.93 26.35
C SER A 172 11.51 -5.77 26.14
N GLY A 173 11.56 -6.70 25.19
CA GLY A 173 10.51 -7.70 24.98
C GLY A 173 10.65 -8.37 23.61
N LEU A 174 10.54 -9.70 23.56
CA LEU A 174 10.59 -10.46 22.30
C LEU A 174 9.46 -10.07 21.34
N ASN A 175 8.36 -9.48 21.84
CA ASN A 175 7.19 -9.08 21.06
C ASN A 175 6.75 -7.66 21.45
N GLN A 176 6.65 -6.76 20.47
CA GLN A 176 6.03 -5.44 20.61
C GLN A 176 4.66 -5.44 19.93
N THR A 177 3.64 -4.97 20.63
CA THR A 177 2.30 -4.78 20.05
C THR A 177 2.07 -3.31 19.76
N SER A 178 1.62 -3.00 18.54
CA SER A 178 1.21 -1.65 18.15
C SER A 178 -0.18 -1.64 17.55
N GLU A 179 -0.88 -0.53 17.76
CA GLU A 179 -2.18 -0.27 17.15
C GLU A 179 -2.10 0.93 16.23
N SER A 180 -2.58 0.74 15.02
CA SER A 180 -2.68 1.80 14.03
C SER A 180 -4.04 1.80 13.33
N SER A 181 -4.34 2.92 12.71
CA SER A 181 -5.50 3.07 11.83
C SER A 181 -5.04 3.63 10.50
N ALA A 182 -5.65 3.17 9.41
CA ALA A 182 -5.38 3.64 8.08
C ALA A 182 -6.69 3.90 7.33
N TRP A 183 -6.69 4.95 6.51
CA TRP A 183 -7.85 5.39 5.76
C TRP A 183 -7.55 5.33 4.28
N TYR A 184 -8.38 4.60 3.54
CA TYR A 184 -8.20 4.39 2.11
C TYR A 184 -9.41 4.84 1.32
N ALA A 185 -9.19 5.76 0.38
CA ALA A 185 -10.23 6.26 -0.50
C ALA A 185 -10.14 5.57 -1.88
N PRO A 186 -11.27 5.06 -2.42
CA PRO A 186 -11.30 4.43 -3.73
C PRO A 186 -10.67 5.30 -4.82
N GLY A 187 -9.77 4.71 -5.61
CA GLY A 187 -9.06 5.39 -6.69
C GLY A 187 -8.05 6.46 -6.24
N VAL A 188 -7.80 6.62 -4.93
CA VAL A 188 -6.79 7.52 -4.36
C VAL A 188 -5.77 6.73 -3.54
N GLY A 189 -6.20 5.63 -2.92
CA GLY A 189 -5.36 4.85 -2.01
C GLY A 189 -5.34 5.45 -0.61
N LEU A 190 -4.20 5.38 0.06
CA LEU A 190 -4.03 5.86 1.43
C LEU A 190 -4.22 7.38 1.49
N VAL A 191 -5.13 7.86 2.33
CA VAL A 191 -5.34 9.30 2.58
C VAL A 191 -4.79 9.74 3.93
N ARG A 192 -4.80 8.84 4.91
CA ARG A 192 -4.28 9.08 6.27
C ARG A 192 -3.85 7.76 6.89
N SER A 193 -2.83 7.76 7.73
CA SER A 193 -2.59 6.71 8.71
C SER A 193 -2.10 7.28 10.02
N GLU A 194 -2.35 6.55 11.10
CA GLU A 194 -1.98 6.92 12.45
C GLU A 194 -1.50 5.69 13.19
N ASP A 195 -0.28 5.74 13.70
CA ASP A 195 0.25 4.81 14.68
C ASP A 195 0.19 5.50 16.05
N ARG A 196 -0.77 5.09 16.87
CA ARG A 196 -1.00 5.70 18.19
C ARG A 196 0.12 5.38 19.16
N SER A 197 0.68 4.18 19.05
CA SER A 197 1.75 3.70 19.93
C SER A 197 3.03 4.49 19.72
N ASN A 198 3.31 4.90 18.47
CA ASN A 198 4.55 5.58 18.12
C ASN A 198 4.41 7.08 17.85
N GLY A 199 3.19 7.63 17.95
CA GLY A 199 2.92 9.03 17.65
C GLY A 199 3.22 9.42 16.20
N VAL A 200 3.15 8.45 15.27
CA VAL A 200 3.45 8.66 13.86
C VAL A 200 2.15 8.87 13.10
N THR A 201 2.07 9.95 12.32
CA THR A 201 0.95 10.18 11.40
C THR A 201 1.45 10.39 9.98
N LEU A 202 0.69 9.88 9.02
CA LEU A 202 0.90 10.10 7.61
C LEU A 202 -0.36 10.74 7.04
N THR A 203 -0.21 11.82 6.30
CA THR A 203 -1.34 12.56 5.72
C THR A 203 -1.08 12.84 4.25
N LEU A 204 -2.08 12.56 3.40
CA LEU A 204 -2.04 12.90 1.98
C LEU A 204 -2.16 14.42 1.80
N ILE A 205 -1.15 15.03 1.20
CA ILE A 205 -1.06 16.48 0.98
C ILE A 205 -1.43 16.86 -0.45
N LYS A 206 -1.09 16.00 -1.41
CA LYS A 206 -1.42 16.22 -2.83
C LYS A 206 -1.60 14.88 -3.52
N VAL A 207 -2.55 14.80 -4.45
CA VAL A 207 -2.70 13.67 -5.38
C VAL A 207 -2.91 14.22 -6.79
N ALA A 208 -2.28 13.59 -7.78
CA ALA A 208 -2.48 13.87 -9.20
C ALA A 208 -2.50 12.55 -9.96
N LYS A 209 -3.51 12.35 -10.81
CA LYS A 209 -3.70 11.13 -11.61
C LYS A 209 -3.06 11.27 -12.98
#